data_AF-A0A2T6ZXV5-F1
#
_entry.id   AF-A0A2T6ZXV5-F1
#
_cell.length_a   1.000
_cell.length_b   1.000
_cell.length_c   1.000
_cell.angle_alpha   90.00
_cell.angle_beta   90.00
_cell.angle_gamma   90.00
#
_symmetry.space_group_name_H-M   'P 1'
#
loop_
_entity.id
_entity.type
_entity.pdbx_description
1 polymer ?
#
loop_
_entity_poly.entity_id
_entity_poly.type
_entity_poly.pdbx_seq_one_letter_code
_entity_poly.pdbx_strand_id
1 'polypeptide(L)'
;MSSNEERTFNRLLDEQRAQNNPASVNTASEAEWRTKLSGKKIIDGQAYSADTFSKRDLPEKHRVIPPGVVVTKDYHHDRLNVHVDEQGNTTHVTFG
;
A
#
# COMPACT_ATOMS: atom_id res chain seq x y z
N MET A 1 27.04 33.98 18.01
CA MET A 1 26.83 32.66 17.36
C MET A 1 26.11 32.94 16.06
N SER A 2 26.57 32.35 14.94
CA SER A 2 26.40 32.88 13.59
C SER A 2 24.99 32.69 13.03
N SER A 3 24.28 33.80 12.75
CA SER A 3 22.91 33.83 12.19
C SER A 3 22.74 33.13 10.82
N ASN A 4 23.84 32.71 10.19
CA ASN A 4 23.82 31.95 8.93
C ASN A 4 23.58 30.45 9.16
N GLU A 5 23.95 29.90 10.32
CA GLU A 5 23.80 28.48 10.62
C GLU A 5 22.35 28.13 11.00
N GLU A 6 21.66 29.02 11.73
CA GLU A 6 20.26 28.84 12.13
C GLU A 6 19.28 28.81 10.94
N ARG A 7 19.56 29.60 9.88
CA ARG A 7 18.76 29.59 8.65
C ARG A 7 18.88 28.29 7.87
N THR A 8 20.05 27.69 7.91
CA THR A 8 20.33 26.41 7.24
C THR A 8 19.71 25.25 8.02
N PHE A 9 19.74 25.32 9.36
CA PHE A 9 19.16 24.31 10.23
C PHE A 9 17.62 24.24 10.12
N ASN A 10 16.95 25.40 10.04
CA ASN A 10 15.49 25.45 9.87
C ASN A 10 15.04 24.92 8.50
N ARG A 11 15.79 25.18 7.42
CA ARG A 11 15.49 24.63 6.08
C ARG A 11 15.63 23.09 6.04
N LEU A 12 16.68 22.56 6.67
CA LEU A 12 16.92 21.12 6.72
C LEU A 12 15.85 20.38 7.54
N LEU A 13 15.33 21.01 8.60
CA LEU A 13 14.31 20.41 9.45
C LEU A 13 12.93 20.36 8.77
N ASP A 14 12.59 21.37 7.96
CA ASP A 14 11.38 21.37 7.14
C ASP A 14 11.44 20.32 6.00
N GLU A 15 12.61 20.09 5.40
CA GLU A 15 12.83 19.01 4.42
C GLU A 15 12.65 17.62 5.04
N GLN A 16 13.18 17.39 6.25
CA GLN A 16 13.02 16.11 6.95
C GLN A 16 11.58 15.85 7.44
N ARG A 17 10.79 16.90 7.68
CA ARG A 17 9.36 16.77 8.00
C ARG A 17 8.50 16.42 6.80
N ALA A 18 8.85 16.89 5.60
CA ALA A 18 8.14 16.55 4.36
C ALA A 18 8.24 15.05 4.02
N GLN A 19 9.37 14.41 4.36
CA GLN A 19 9.59 12.98 4.15
C GLN A 19 8.84 12.06 5.13
N ASN A 20 8.34 12.59 6.25
CA ASN A 20 7.63 11.82 7.28
C ASN A 20 6.11 12.07 7.27
N ASN A 21 5.54 12.55 6.16
CA ASN A 21 4.10 12.69 6.01
C ASN A 21 3.43 11.31 5.81
N PRO A 22 2.57 10.82 6.72
CA PRO A 22 1.95 9.50 6.62
C PRO A 22 1.10 9.32 5.34
N ALA A 23 0.56 10.42 4.80
CA ALA A 23 -0.18 10.38 3.53
C ALA A 23 0.71 10.10 2.30
N SER A 24 2.00 10.42 2.36
CA SER A 24 2.94 10.19 1.25
C SER A 24 3.56 8.79 1.26
N VAL A 25 3.57 8.12 2.43
CA VAL A 25 4.08 6.75 2.58
C VAL A 25 3.08 5.73 2.03
N ASN A 26 1.77 5.98 2.20
CA ASN A 26 0.72 5.07 1.74
C ASN A 26 0.58 5.05 0.22
N THR A 27 0.74 6.18 -0.47
CA THR A 27 0.72 6.24 -1.94
C THR A 27 1.92 5.55 -2.58
N ALA A 28 3.10 5.70 -1.99
CA ALA A 28 4.29 4.94 -2.40
C ALA A 28 4.07 3.43 -2.20
N SER A 29 3.52 3.04 -1.05
CA SER A 29 3.21 1.64 -0.74
C SER A 29 2.14 1.06 -1.68
N GLU A 30 1.10 1.82 -2.03
CA GLU A 30 0.06 1.38 -2.98
C GLU A 30 0.66 1.06 -4.36
N ALA A 31 1.50 1.95 -4.89
CA ALA A 31 2.13 1.75 -6.19
C ALA A 31 3.04 0.53 -6.20
N GLU A 32 3.78 0.29 -5.11
CA GLU A 32 4.59 -0.91 -4.94
C GLU A 32 3.75 -2.19 -4.91
N TRP A 33 2.70 -2.23 -4.09
CA TRP A 33 1.81 -3.38 -4.00
C TRP A 33 1.07 -3.63 -5.31
N ARG A 34 0.65 -2.57 -5.99
CA ARG A 34 0.03 -2.65 -7.31
C ARG A 34 0.98 -3.30 -8.30
N THR A 35 2.25 -2.91 -8.30
CA THR A 35 3.26 -3.49 -9.20
C THR A 35 3.55 -4.95 -8.84
N LYS A 36 3.61 -5.28 -7.55
CA LYS A 36 3.83 -6.65 -7.05
C LYS A 36 2.66 -7.58 -7.35
N LEU A 37 1.43 -7.12 -7.23
CA LEU A 37 0.22 -7.95 -7.34
C LEU A 37 -0.43 -7.89 -8.73
N SER A 38 -0.09 -6.92 -9.57
CA SER A 38 -0.66 -6.77 -10.91
C SER A 38 -0.53 -8.07 -11.72
N GLY A 39 -1.67 -8.64 -12.11
CA GLY A 39 -1.73 -9.88 -12.89
C GLY A 39 -1.50 -11.16 -12.09
N LYS A 40 -1.32 -11.07 -10.76
CA LYS A 40 -1.20 -12.26 -9.90
C LYS A 40 -2.53 -12.66 -9.28
N LYS A 41 -2.73 -13.96 -9.13
CA LYS A 41 -3.88 -14.57 -8.49
C LYS A 41 -3.67 -14.71 -6.98
N ILE A 42 -4.58 -14.20 -6.18
CA ILE A 42 -4.51 -14.30 -4.72
C ILE A 42 -5.06 -15.65 -4.27
N ILE A 43 -4.26 -16.42 -3.52
CA ILE A 43 -4.65 -17.74 -2.99
C ILE A 43 -4.46 -17.83 -1.48
N ASP A 44 -5.31 -18.63 -0.83
CA ASP A 44 -5.32 -18.83 0.63
C ASP A 44 -4.29 -19.90 1.10
N GLY A 45 -3.18 -20.02 0.38
CA GLY A 45 -2.20 -21.10 0.56
C GLY A 45 -0.83 -20.73 0.00
N GLN A 46 0.06 -21.71 -0.08
CA GLN A 46 1.39 -21.51 -0.64
C GLN A 46 1.31 -21.14 -2.13
N ALA A 47 1.93 -20.04 -2.53
CA ALA A 47 2.11 -19.73 -3.95
C ALA A 47 3.05 -20.79 -4.57
N TYR A 48 2.56 -21.48 -5.59
CA TYR A 48 3.33 -22.51 -6.32
C TYR A 48 3.85 -21.99 -7.67
N SER A 49 3.33 -20.85 -8.13
CA SER A 49 3.66 -20.27 -9.43
C SER A 49 3.96 -18.78 -9.31
N ALA A 50 4.77 -18.25 -10.24
CA ALA A 50 5.08 -16.82 -10.29
C ALA A 50 3.82 -15.96 -10.48
N ASP A 51 2.77 -16.52 -11.07
CA ASP A 51 1.47 -15.87 -11.30
C ASP A 51 0.50 -16.00 -10.11
N THR A 52 0.90 -16.70 -9.05
CA THR A 52 0.11 -16.84 -7.82
C THR A 52 0.78 -16.12 -6.67
N PHE A 53 0.00 -15.50 -5.79
CA PHE A 53 0.48 -14.77 -4.63
C PHE A 53 -0.27 -15.27 -3.39
N SER A 54 0.47 -15.54 -2.30
CA SER A 54 -0.15 -16.03 -1.08
C SER A 54 -0.78 -14.88 -0.31
N LYS A 55 -1.96 -15.11 0.29
CA LYS A 55 -2.51 -14.19 1.28
C LYS A 55 -1.59 -14.01 2.50
N ARG A 56 -0.70 -14.97 2.77
CA ARG A 56 0.28 -14.88 3.87
C ARG A 56 1.38 -13.86 3.61
N ASP A 57 1.64 -13.55 2.34
CA ASP A 57 2.63 -12.56 1.94
C ASP A 57 2.04 -11.14 1.89
N LEU A 58 0.73 -11.00 2.16
CA LEU A 58 0.06 -9.71 2.29
C LEU A 58 0.30 -9.13 3.70
N PRO A 59 0.21 -7.80 3.85
CA PRO A 59 0.30 -7.16 5.16
C PRO A 59 -0.77 -7.68 6.12
N GLU A 60 -0.48 -7.60 7.43
CA GLU A 60 -1.36 -8.11 8.50
C GLU A 60 -2.80 -7.59 8.36
N LYS A 61 -2.95 -6.31 8.05
CA LYS A 61 -4.24 -5.69 7.72
C LYS A 61 -4.44 -5.72 6.21
N HIS A 62 -5.12 -6.75 5.71
CA HIS A 62 -5.54 -6.83 4.31
C HIS A 62 -6.99 -7.28 4.16
N ARG A 63 -7.62 -6.91 3.04
CA ARG A 63 -8.97 -7.33 2.67
C ARG A 63 -9.00 -7.66 1.18
N VAL A 64 -9.37 -8.89 0.84
CA VAL A 64 -9.60 -9.30 -0.55
C VAL A 64 -11.07 -9.04 -0.89
N ILE A 65 -11.32 -8.25 -1.92
CA ILE A 65 -12.65 -7.81 -2.33
C ILE A 65 -13.00 -8.47 -3.67
N PRO A 66 -13.95 -9.43 -3.69
CA PRO A 66 -14.45 -10.03 -4.91
C PRO A 66 -15.25 -9.01 -5.76
N PRO A 67 -15.41 -9.26 -7.06
CA PRO A 67 -16.23 -8.40 -7.91
C PRO A 67 -17.70 -8.48 -7.48
N GLY A 68 -18.40 -7.35 -7.56
CA GLY A 68 -19.84 -7.26 -7.26
C GLY A 68 -20.20 -7.25 -5.77
N VAL A 69 -19.22 -7.36 -4.86
CA VAL A 69 -19.47 -7.24 -3.41
C VAL A 69 -19.48 -5.77 -3.00
N VAL A 70 -20.57 -5.34 -2.35
CA VAL A 70 -20.62 -4.03 -1.70
C VAL A 70 -19.89 -4.15 -0.36
N VAL A 71 -18.79 -3.40 -0.22
CA VAL A 71 -18.04 -3.31 1.03
C VAL A 71 -18.30 -1.98 1.71
N THR A 72 -18.24 -1.99 3.05
CA THR A 72 -18.31 -0.77 3.84
C THR A 72 -17.09 0.10 3.57
N LYS A 73 -17.29 1.43 3.53
CA LYS A 73 -16.21 2.42 3.40
C LYS A 73 -15.69 2.83 4.78
N ASP A 74 -15.31 1.85 5.59
CA ASP A 74 -14.62 2.07 6.86
C ASP A 74 -13.16 2.42 6.59
N TYR A 75 -12.68 3.59 7.03
CA TYR A 75 -11.33 4.07 6.71
C TYR A 75 -10.27 3.51 7.65
N HIS A 76 -9.37 2.68 7.11
CA HIS A 76 -8.21 2.12 7.79
C HIS A 76 -6.93 2.42 7.00
N HIS A 77 -6.20 3.45 7.42
CA HIS A 77 -4.97 3.91 6.74
C HIS A 77 -3.92 2.81 6.51
N ASP A 78 -3.83 1.82 7.40
CA ASP A 78 -2.88 0.71 7.30
C ASP A 78 -3.37 -0.47 6.43
N ARG A 79 -4.65 -0.49 6.05
CA ARG A 79 -5.27 -1.68 5.45
C ARG A 79 -5.08 -1.69 3.93
N LEU A 80 -4.55 -2.79 3.42
CA LEU A 80 -4.49 -3.07 1.98
C LEU A 80 -5.79 -3.72 1.50
N ASN A 81 -6.56 -3.03 0.70
CA ASN A 81 -7.68 -3.61 -0.05
C ASN A 81 -7.17 -4.12 -1.41
N VAL A 82 -7.34 -5.42 -1.66
CA VAL A 82 -6.97 -6.07 -2.92
C VAL A 82 -8.25 -6.44 -3.65
N HIS A 83 -8.51 -5.77 -4.77
CA HIS A 83 -9.66 -6.06 -5.63
C HIS A 83 -9.28 -7.16 -6.61
N VAL A 84 -10.10 -8.20 -6.64
CA VAL A 84 -9.91 -9.34 -7.54
C VAL A 84 -11.07 -9.44 -8.55
N ASP A 85 -10.81 -10.09 -9.68
CA ASP A 85 -11.84 -10.45 -10.66
C ASP A 85 -12.54 -11.77 -10.28
N GLU A 86 -13.48 -12.22 -11.13
CA GLU A 86 -14.23 -13.46 -10.93
C GLU A 86 -13.33 -14.71 -10.97
N GLN A 87 -12.15 -14.59 -11.58
CA GLN A 87 -11.16 -15.66 -11.70
C GLN A 87 -10.16 -15.66 -10.52
N GLY A 88 -10.20 -14.61 -9.67
CA GLY A 88 -9.32 -14.40 -8.53
C GLY A 88 -8.02 -13.63 -8.85
N ASN A 89 -7.89 -13.05 -10.04
CA ASN A 89 -6.75 -12.24 -10.43
C ASN A 89 -6.87 -10.83 -9.86
N THR A 90 -5.76 -10.27 -9.40
CA THR A 90 -5.73 -8.90 -8.86
C THR A 90 -5.93 -7.88 -9.98
N THR A 91 -6.93 -7.03 -9.83
CA THR A 91 -7.25 -5.95 -10.78
C THR A 91 -6.67 -4.61 -10.31
N HIS A 92 -6.92 -4.25 -9.05
CA HIS A 92 -6.27 -3.11 -8.42
C HIS A 92 -6.10 -3.31 -6.92
N VAL A 93 -5.26 -2.47 -6.32
CA VAL A 93 -5.10 -2.37 -4.88
C VAL A 93 -5.39 -0.95 -4.43
N THR A 94 -5.85 -0.77 -3.19
CA THR A 94 -6.01 0.54 -2.54
C THR A 94 -5.69 0.44 -1.06
N PHE A 95 -5.20 1.52 -0.48
CA PHE A 95 -5.10 1.66 0.97
C PHE A 95 -6.28 2.44 1.54
N GLY A 96 -6.89 1.91 2.60
CA GLY A 96 -7.98 2.57 3.31
C GLY A 96 -9.04 1.67 3.91
#